data_AF-A0A2V6UG15-F1
#
_entry.id   AF-A0A2V6UG15-F1
#
_cell.length_a   1.000
_cell.length_b   1.000
_cell.length_c   1.000
_cell.angle_alpha   90.00
_cell.angle_beta   90.00
_cell.angle_gamma   90.00
#
_symmetry.space_group_name_H-M   'P 1'
#
loop_
_entity.id
_entity.type
_entity.pdbx_description
1 polymer ?
#
loop_
_entity_poly.entity_id
_entity_poly.type
_entity_poly.pdbx_seq_one_letter_code
_entity_poly.pdbx_strand_id
1 'polypeptide(L)'
;MKVVDAIARILKIEGTEFLSAYPTTPVIEAAAKADIRPVLCRQERVGVGIADGYARVKNGKTLAVFCMQYGPGAENAFPGVATAYSDST
;
A
#
# COMPACT_ATOMS: atom_id res chain seq x y z
N MET A 1 3.90 -15.31 -16.47
CA MET A 1 3.85 -14.16 -15.55
C MET A 1 2.43 -14.08 -15.01
N LYS A 2 2.23 -14.14 -13.68
CA LYS A 2 0.90 -13.90 -13.09
C LYS A 2 0.65 -12.39 -13.05
N VAL A 3 -0.61 -11.98 -13.02
CA VAL A 3 -0.99 -10.54 -12.96
C VAL A 3 -0.36 -9.84 -11.75
N VAL A 4 -0.30 -10.51 -10.59
CA VAL A 4 0.32 -9.97 -9.37
C VAL A 4 1.81 -9.69 -9.51
N ASP A 5 2.53 -10.49 -10.31
CA ASP A 5 3.95 -10.26 -10.59
C ASP A 5 4.13 -8.99 -11.45
N ALA A 6 3.20 -8.75 -12.38
CA ALA A 6 3.19 -7.53 -13.19
C ALA A 6 2.91 -6.29 -12.35
N ILE A 7 1.93 -6.36 -11.41
CA ILE A 7 1.64 -5.28 -10.46
C ILE A 7 2.89 -4.93 -9.66
N ALA A 8 3.53 -5.93 -9.04
CA ALA A 8 4.73 -5.71 -8.23
C ALA A 8 5.88 -5.10 -9.05
N ARG A 9 6.06 -5.56 -10.30
CA ARG A 9 7.06 -4.98 -11.21
C ARG A 9 6.77 -3.52 -11.54
N ILE A 10 5.52 -3.16 -11.82
CA ILE A 10 5.12 -1.77 -12.08
C ILE A 10 5.40 -0.92 -10.85
N LEU A 11 4.98 -1.35 -9.66
CA LEU A 11 5.23 -0.61 -8.41
C LEU A 11 6.73 -0.38 -8.17
N LYS A 12 7.59 -1.36 -8.47
CA LYS A 12 9.04 -1.21 -8.35
C LYS A 12 9.59 -0.19 -9.34
N ILE A 13 9.09 -0.16 -10.59
CA ILE A 13 9.47 0.84 -11.61
C ILE A 13 9.05 2.24 -11.18
N GLU A 14 7.86 2.39 -10.59
CA GLU A 14 7.35 3.65 -10.02
C GLU A 14 8.06 4.08 -8.73
N GLY A 15 9.08 3.32 -8.27
CA GLY A 15 9.90 3.69 -7.12
C GLY A 15 9.27 3.41 -5.76
N THR A 16 8.32 2.48 -5.68
CA THR A 16 7.74 2.06 -4.39
C THR A 16 8.80 1.35 -3.54
N GLU A 17 9.12 1.92 -2.36
CA GLU A 17 10.16 1.38 -1.45
C GLU A 17 9.62 0.28 -0.52
N PHE A 18 8.35 0.35 -0.13
CA PHE A 18 7.68 -0.63 0.72
C PHE A 18 6.18 -0.68 0.43
N LEU A 19 5.53 -1.75 0.88
CA LEU A 19 4.09 -1.96 0.75
C LEU A 19 3.48 -2.12 2.15
N SER A 20 2.74 -1.12 2.64
CA SER A 20 1.92 -1.35 3.84
C SER A 20 0.76 -2.29 3.47
N ALA A 21 0.43 -3.24 4.35
CA ALA A 21 -0.53 -4.27 3.99
C ALA A 21 -1.29 -4.87 5.18
N TYR A 22 -2.52 -5.34 4.94
CA TYR A 22 -3.29 -6.14 5.89
C TYR A 22 -4.46 -6.91 5.25
N PRO A 23 -4.85 -8.10 5.75
CA PRO A 23 -4.04 -9.04 6.51
C PRO A 23 -3.23 -9.94 5.55
N THR A 24 -3.84 -10.40 4.45
CA THR A 24 -3.22 -11.28 3.45
C THR A 24 -3.82 -11.04 2.08
N THR A 25 -2.97 -10.85 1.07
CA THR A 25 -3.32 -10.80 -0.35
C THR A 25 -2.15 -11.32 -1.18
N PRO A 26 -2.38 -12.00 -2.33
CA PRO A 26 -1.31 -12.50 -3.18
C PRO A 26 -0.30 -11.43 -3.64
N VAL A 27 -0.69 -10.15 -3.64
CA VAL A 27 0.19 -9.01 -3.98
C VAL A 27 1.33 -8.85 -2.96
N ILE A 28 1.13 -9.23 -1.69
CA ILE A 28 2.17 -9.13 -0.65
C ILE A 28 3.39 -10.00 -1.01
N GLU A 29 3.14 -11.25 -1.43
CA GLU A 29 4.23 -12.14 -1.84
C GLU A 29 4.90 -11.68 -3.13
N ALA A 30 4.12 -11.16 -4.08
CA ALA A 30 4.67 -10.63 -5.33
C ALA A 30 5.56 -9.40 -5.07
N ALA A 31 5.13 -8.50 -4.18
CA ALA A 31 5.90 -7.35 -3.74
C ALA A 31 7.21 -7.78 -3.07
N ALA A 32 7.17 -8.75 -2.15
CA ALA A 32 8.35 -9.30 -1.52
C ALA A 32 9.35 -9.90 -2.53
N LYS A 33 8.86 -10.65 -3.53
CA LYS A 33 9.68 -11.21 -4.62
C LYS A 33 10.29 -10.14 -5.52
N ALA A 34 9.61 -8.99 -5.66
CA ALA A 34 10.08 -7.84 -6.43
C ALA A 34 10.96 -6.87 -5.59
N ASP A 35 11.41 -7.28 -4.40
CA ASP A 35 12.23 -6.46 -3.50
C ASP A 35 11.51 -5.16 -3.06
N ILE A 36 10.19 -5.26 -2.85
CA ILE A 36 9.38 -4.23 -2.19
C ILE A 36 9.04 -4.77 -0.80
N ARG A 37 9.57 -4.13 0.24
CA ARG A 37 9.42 -4.62 1.63
C ARG A 37 7.96 -4.58 2.09
N PRO A 38 7.31 -5.71 2.43
CA PRO A 38 5.99 -5.66 3.05
C PRO A 38 6.06 -5.18 4.50
N VAL A 39 5.13 -4.33 4.90
CA VAL A 39 4.96 -3.83 6.27
C VAL A 39 3.54 -4.14 6.72
N LEU A 40 3.39 -5.20 7.52
CA LEU A 40 2.09 -5.63 8.01
C LEU A 40 1.63 -4.77 9.19
N CYS A 41 0.45 -4.14 9.06
CA CYS A 41 -0.20 -3.46 10.17
C CYS A 41 -1.20 -4.41 10.87
N ARG A 42 -1.99 -3.88 11.82
CA ARG A 42 -3.04 -4.65 12.54
C ARG A 42 -4.47 -4.26 12.17
N GLN A 43 -4.62 -3.25 11.32
CA GLN A 43 -5.91 -2.73 10.86
C GLN A 43 -5.73 -1.96 9.55
N GLU A 44 -6.68 -2.06 8.63
CA GLU A 44 -6.57 -1.52 7.28
C GLU A 44 -6.44 0.00 7.27
N ARG A 45 -7.26 0.71 8.06
CA ARG A 45 -7.15 2.17 8.25
C ARG A 45 -5.74 2.60 8.67
N VAL A 46 -5.10 1.84 9.55
CA VAL A 46 -3.73 2.11 10.00
C VAL A 46 -2.73 1.86 8.85
N GLY A 47 -2.98 0.86 8.01
CA GLY A 47 -2.17 0.59 6.82
C GLY A 47 -2.19 1.74 5.81
N VAL A 48 -3.37 2.34 5.60
CA VAL A 48 -3.50 3.58 4.81
C VAL A 48 -2.77 4.73 5.50
N GLY A 49 -2.93 4.91 6.81
CA GLY A 49 -2.24 5.95 7.58
C GLY A 49 -0.71 5.87 7.52
N ILE A 50 -0.14 4.65 7.45
CA ILE A 50 1.30 4.45 7.22
C ILE A 50 1.71 4.97 5.84
N ALA A 51 0.94 4.63 4.79
CA ALA A 51 1.24 5.09 3.43
C ALA A 51 1.09 6.62 3.30
N ASP A 52 0.00 7.18 3.84
CA ASP A 52 -0.26 8.62 3.89
C ASP A 52 0.86 9.39 4.62
N GLY A 53 1.21 8.97 5.84
CA GLY A 53 2.30 9.59 6.60
C GLY A 53 3.65 9.53 5.87
N TYR A 54 3.91 8.43 5.16
CA TYR A 54 5.12 8.30 4.35
C TYR A 54 5.14 9.25 3.16
N ALA A 55 4.04 9.37 2.42
CA ALA A 55 3.90 10.30 1.31
C ALA A 55 4.15 11.76 1.76
N ARG A 56 3.60 12.16 2.92
CA ARG A 56 3.83 13.49 3.50
C ARG A 56 5.30 13.75 3.81
N VAL A 57 5.98 12.81 4.48
CA VAL A 57 7.40 12.94 4.82
C VAL A 57 8.27 13.06 3.56
N LYS A 58 7.86 12.43 2.45
CA LYS A 58 8.53 12.50 1.16
C LYS A 58 8.07 13.69 0.29
N ASN A 59 7.25 14.60 0.82
CA ASN A 59 6.67 15.73 0.08
C ASN A 59 5.98 15.30 -1.22
N GLY A 60 5.29 14.15 -1.22
CA GLY A 60 4.60 13.59 -2.38
C GLY A 60 5.53 13.13 -3.53
N LYS A 61 6.85 13.14 -3.34
CA LYS A 61 7.82 12.79 -4.40
C LYS A 61 8.02 11.28 -4.58
N THR A 62 7.48 10.47 -3.69
CA THR A 62 7.63 9.01 -3.72
C THR A 62 6.27 8.37 -3.59
N LEU A 63 6.02 7.36 -4.43
CA LEU A 63 4.77 6.61 -4.41
C LEU A 63 4.64 5.84 -3.09
N ALA A 64 3.55 6.11 -2.37
CA ALA A 64 3.13 5.35 -1.19
C ALA A 64 2.00 4.40 -1.54
N VAL A 65 2.05 3.17 -1.05
CA VAL A 65 1.11 2.11 -1.45
C VAL A 65 0.64 1.33 -0.24
N PHE A 66 -0.68 1.13 -0.16
CA PHE A 66 -1.33 0.21 0.76
C PHE A 66 -2.09 -0.86 -0.02
N CYS A 67 -2.09 -2.11 0.45
CA CYS A 67 -2.96 -3.16 -0.07
C CYS A 67 -3.76 -3.87 1.02
N MET A 68 -5.00 -4.23 0.67
CA MET A 68 -5.93 -4.92 1.55
C MET A 68 -6.62 -6.10 0.88
N GLN A 69 -7.22 -6.97 1.70
CA GLN A 69 -8.18 -7.97 1.21
C GLN A 69 -9.48 -7.31 0.74
N TYR A 70 -10.15 -7.90 -0.25
CA TYR A 70 -11.47 -7.48 -0.71
C TYR A 70 -12.55 -7.68 0.38
N GLY A 71 -13.64 -6.94 0.29
CA GLY A 71 -14.74 -6.98 1.26
C GLY A 71 -14.46 -6.08 2.47
N PRO A 72 -14.44 -6.62 3.71
CA PRO A 72 -14.32 -5.79 4.92
C PRO A 72 -13.02 -4.97 4.97
N GLY A 73 -11.95 -5.44 4.31
CA GLY A 73 -10.70 -4.69 4.24
C GLY A 73 -10.85 -3.37 3.48
N ALA A 74 -11.65 -3.36 2.41
CA ALA A 74 -11.93 -2.14 1.65
C ALA A 74 -12.79 -1.15 2.45
N GLU A 75 -13.80 -1.65 3.15
CA GLU A 75 -14.66 -0.84 4.02
C GLU A 75 -13.86 -0.23 5.18
N ASN A 76 -13.00 -1.02 5.84
CA ASN A 76 -12.16 -0.57 6.94
C ASN A 76 -11.07 0.41 6.50
N ALA A 77 -10.59 0.34 5.26
CA ALA A 77 -9.59 1.25 4.72
C ALA A 77 -10.18 2.61 4.32
N PHE A 78 -11.47 2.64 3.96
CA PHE A 78 -12.12 3.81 3.37
C PHE A 78 -11.97 5.10 4.18
N PRO A 79 -12.12 5.11 5.53
CA PRO A 79 -11.88 6.32 6.32
C PRO A 79 -10.45 6.85 6.20
N GLY A 80 -9.45 5.96 6.08
CA GLY A 80 -8.06 6.36 5.89
C GLY A 80 -7.83 7.01 4.51
N VAL A 81 -8.48 6.48 3.47
CA VAL A 81 -8.45 7.07 2.13
C VAL A 81 -9.11 8.45 2.13
N ALA A 82 -10.24 8.61 2.83
CA ALA A 82 -10.92 9.89 2.97
C ALA A 82 -10.03 10.93 3.69
N THR A 83 -9.27 10.54 4.70
CA THR A 83 -8.28 11.41 5.35
C THR A 83 -7.16 11.82 4.39
N ALA A 84 -6.52 10.87 3.69
CA ALA A 84 -5.45 11.17 2.74
C ALA A 84 -5.94 12.11 1.61
N TYR A 85 -7.14 11.86 1.08
CA TYR A 85 -7.75 12.74 0.08
C TYR A 85 -8.00 14.16 0.62
N SER A 86 -8.51 14.28 1.84
CA SER A 86 -8.77 15.58 2.47
C SER A 86 -7.48 16.39 2.65
N ASP A 87 -6.37 15.70 2.91
CA ASP A 87 -5.06 16.32 3.13
C ASP A 87 -4.22 16.42 1.84
N SER A 88 -4.79 16.04 0.69
CA SER A 88 -4.16 16.07 -0.64
C SER A 88 -2.85 15.26 -0.72
N THR A 89 -2.85 14.08 -0.11
CA THR A 89 -1.72 13.15 -0.12
C THR A 89 -1.83 12.03 -1.13
#